data_AF-A0A8T6V9T8-F1
#
_entry.id   AF-A0A8T6V9T8-F1
#
_cell.length_a   1.000
_cell.length_b   1.000
_cell.length_c   1.000
_cell.angle_alpha   90.00
_cell.angle_beta   90.00
_cell.angle_gamma   90.00
#
_symmetry.space_group_name_H-M   'P 1'
#
loop_
_entity.id
_entity.type
_entity.pdbx_description
1 polymer ?
#
loop_
_entity_poly.entity_id
_entity_poly.type
_entity_poly.pdbx_seq_one_letter_code
_entity_poly.pdbx_strand_id
1 'polypeptide(L)'
;MLSGGMDSSSIVPFAVKHNPHKKKVRAISWTFNRLKECDEREYIDKTVLMYDLKKIQFNADTLWPLRDKELYFLNPSTPQENGFREIKQKTYSLCSQNGSRLLFNGWYSDCYYAGYDYWLSDLLKDCKFKRFGSDIKWLIKENGLTELYTNQPFRKIFKFLRFLKLKENIYDQYDWLSEYSKSQLYESLISQEDYNYFPNPKRALNMLSTTGFFGASSEHFHLSNHSIELDCPYRDIRLTQFMLNIPSYQLFNKGTIKYIAKNAMRNLLPPEILKRNSPTLLTPLYNLGLNKREVEYIRTVLNSSDEWTRYVNKKEVYATISNTKGRGRIALAVWQCLSFIAWLKSVRDF
;
A
#
# COMPACT_ATOMS: atom_id res chain seq x y z
N MET A 1 1.02 -2.94 -15.34
CA MET A 1 -0.28 -2.97 -14.64
C MET A 1 -0.74 -1.54 -14.44
N LEU A 2 -1.98 -1.22 -14.82
CA LEU A 2 -2.53 0.14 -14.74
C LEU A 2 -3.79 0.13 -13.86
N SER A 3 -3.78 0.90 -12.78
CA SER A 3 -4.91 1.02 -11.84
C SER A 3 -5.60 2.39 -11.92
N GLY A 4 -5.16 3.33 -12.77
CA GLY A 4 -5.72 4.68 -12.78
C GLY A 4 -5.34 5.53 -11.55
N GLY A 5 -4.63 4.94 -10.57
CA GLY A 5 -3.85 5.70 -9.58
C GLY A 5 -2.66 6.42 -10.22
N MET A 6 -2.16 7.44 -9.53
CA MET A 6 -1.04 8.23 -10.02
C MET A 6 0.23 7.40 -10.17
N ASP A 7 0.50 6.47 -9.26
CA ASP A 7 1.75 5.71 -9.23
C ASP A 7 1.86 4.69 -10.37
N SER A 8 0.76 4.04 -10.76
CA SER A 8 0.77 3.14 -11.92
C SER A 8 0.74 3.92 -13.23
N SER A 9 0.06 5.08 -13.25
CA SER A 9 -0.07 5.90 -14.46
C SER A 9 1.21 6.67 -14.78
N SER A 10 1.97 7.13 -13.78
CA SER A 10 3.24 7.87 -13.95
C SER A 10 4.32 7.08 -14.70
N ILE A 11 4.22 5.74 -14.72
CA ILE A 11 5.17 4.87 -15.42
C ILE A 11 4.91 4.88 -16.94
N VAL A 12 3.65 5.02 -17.35
CA VAL A 12 3.22 4.95 -18.76
C VAL A 12 4.00 5.92 -19.67
N PRO A 13 4.12 7.23 -19.35
CA PRO A 13 4.86 8.18 -20.19
C PRO A 13 6.29 7.70 -20.50
N PHE A 14 6.99 7.15 -19.51
CA PHE A 14 8.36 6.68 -19.65
C PHE A 14 8.44 5.35 -20.37
N ALA A 15 7.54 4.41 -20.06
CA ALA A 15 7.46 3.13 -20.76
C ALA A 15 7.19 3.33 -22.27
N VAL A 16 6.33 4.28 -22.63
CA VAL A 16 6.04 4.63 -24.03
C VAL A 16 7.19 5.39 -24.68
N LYS A 17 7.81 6.34 -23.97
CA LYS A 17 8.93 7.15 -24.50
C LYS A 17 10.17 6.31 -24.78
N HIS A 18 10.50 5.37 -23.89
CA HIS A 18 11.73 4.57 -23.97
C HIS A 18 11.55 3.25 -24.72
N ASN A 19 10.35 2.95 -25.23
CA ASN A 19 10.13 1.78 -26.08
C ASN A 19 10.09 2.20 -27.56
N PRO A 20 11.08 1.83 -28.38
CA PRO A 20 11.12 2.17 -29.81
C PRO A 20 9.90 1.59 -30.58
N HIS A 21 9.26 0.57 -30.02
CA HIS A 21 8.00 0.03 -30.53
C HIS A 21 6.86 0.35 -29.56
N LYS A 22 6.39 1.61 -29.53
CA LYS A 22 5.25 2.06 -28.70
C LYS A 22 4.07 1.09 -28.70
N LYS A 23 3.77 0.47 -29.87
CA LYS A 23 2.72 -0.56 -30.05
C LYS A 23 2.89 -1.83 -29.21
N LYS A 24 4.06 -2.06 -28.58
CA LYS A 24 4.32 -3.18 -27.68
C LYS A 24 3.97 -2.89 -26.22
N VAL A 25 3.76 -1.62 -25.84
CA VAL A 25 3.33 -1.28 -24.48
C VAL A 25 1.83 -1.52 -24.36
N ARG A 26 1.42 -2.32 -23.37
CA ARG A 26 0.02 -2.68 -23.13
C ARG A 26 -0.38 -2.32 -21.71
N ALA A 27 -1.56 -1.74 -21.57
CA ALA A 27 -2.19 -1.55 -20.27
C ALA A 27 -2.95 -2.83 -19.91
N ILE A 28 -2.68 -3.39 -18.73
CA ILE A 28 -3.49 -4.47 -18.15
C ILE A 28 -4.15 -3.98 -16.87
N SER A 29 -5.46 -4.21 -16.75
CA SER A 29 -6.26 -3.85 -15.59
C SER A 29 -7.46 -4.79 -15.43
N TRP A 30 -8.19 -4.65 -14.33
CA TRP A 30 -9.45 -5.34 -14.09
C TRP A 30 -10.62 -4.35 -14.03
N THR A 31 -11.84 -4.87 -14.14
CA THR A 31 -13.09 -4.08 -14.14
C THR A 31 -14.14 -4.73 -13.25
N PHE A 32 -15.07 -3.94 -12.75
CA PHE A 32 -16.20 -4.36 -11.93
C PHE A 32 -17.50 -3.82 -12.50
N ASN A 33 -18.41 -4.69 -12.90
CA ASN A 33 -19.73 -4.32 -13.40
C ASN A 33 -20.74 -4.23 -12.25
N ARG A 34 -20.60 -5.10 -11.23
CA ARG A 34 -21.48 -5.13 -10.06
C ARG A 34 -20.92 -4.27 -8.95
N LEU A 35 -19.63 -4.41 -8.62
CA LEU A 35 -18.97 -3.65 -7.56
C LEU A 35 -18.44 -2.32 -8.09
N LYS A 36 -19.33 -1.40 -8.48
CA LYS A 36 -18.95 -0.14 -9.14
C LYS A 36 -17.96 0.71 -8.34
N GLU A 37 -18.02 0.65 -7.02
CA GLU A 37 -17.08 1.34 -6.11
C GLU A 37 -15.62 0.88 -6.28
N CYS A 38 -15.41 -0.35 -6.76
CA CYS A 38 -14.09 -0.92 -7.04
C CYS A 38 -13.59 -0.61 -8.46
N ASP A 39 -14.45 -0.05 -9.33
CA ASP A 39 -14.13 0.14 -10.74
C ASP A 39 -13.31 1.41 -10.98
N GLU A 40 -12.19 1.27 -11.69
CA GLU A 40 -11.27 2.37 -11.99
C GLU A 40 -11.25 2.74 -13.49
N ARG A 41 -12.20 2.25 -14.31
CA ARG A 41 -12.20 2.48 -15.77
C ARG A 41 -12.19 3.96 -16.11
N GLU A 42 -12.92 4.78 -15.36
CA GLU A 42 -12.96 6.25 -15.54
C GLU A 42 -11.56 6.87 -15.61
N TYR A 43 -10.63 6.40 -14.79
CA TYR A 43 -9.25 6.91 -14.73
C TYR A 43 -8.33 6.18 -15.71
N ILE A 44 -8.46 4.86 -15.78
CA ILE A 44 -7.63 4.01 -16.64
C ILE A 44 -7.79 4.41 -18.11
N ASP A 45 -9.04 4.63 -18.55
CA ASP A 45 -9.36 4.93 -19.94
C ASP A 45 -8.78 6.27 -20.40
N LYS A 46 -8.62 7.23 -19.47
CA LYS A 46 -7.98 8.53 -19.75
C LYS A 46 -6.49 8.38 -20.06
N THR A 47 -5.76 7.59 -19.28
CA THR A 47 -4.34 7.31 -19.54
C THR A 47 -4.16 6.49 -20.81
N VAL A 48 -5.02 5.49 -21.03
CA VAL A 48 -5.02 4.66 -22.24
C VAL A 48 -5.24 5.51 -23.49
N LEU A 49 -6.21 6.43 -23.46
CA LEU A 49 -6.50 7.34 -24.56
C LEU A 49 -5.35 8.33 -24.81
N MET A 50 -4.81 8.93 -23.75
CA MET A 50 -3.72 9.91 -23.86
C MET A 50 -2.45 9.33 -24.52
N TYR A 51 -2.18 8.03 -24.32
CA TYR A 51 -0.97 7.37 -24.80
C TYR A 51 -1.20 6.33 -25.91
N ASP A 52 -2.43 6.22 -26.43
CA ASP A 52 -2.83 5.25 -27.45
C ASP A 52 -2.38 3.80 -27.12
N LEU A 53 -2.71 3.35 -25.90
CA LEU A 53 -2.29 2.04 -25.42
C LEU A 53 -3.27 0.93 -25.83
N LYS A 54 -2.74 -0.24 -26.20
CA LYS A 54 -3.56 -1.45 -26.23
C LYS A 54 -3.96 -1.83 -24.80
N LYS A 55 -5.28 -1.95 -24.57
CA LYS A 55 -5.88 -2.26 -23.27
C LYS A 55 -6.26 -3.75 -23.20
N ILE A 56 -5.81 -4.43 -22.15
CA ILE A 56 -6.20 -5.80 -21.77
C ILE A 56 -6.99 -5.68 -20.47
N GLN A 57 -8.27 -6.07 -20.50
CA GLN A 57 -9.17 -5.96 -19.36
C GLN A 57 -9.95 -7.24 -19.13
N PHE A 58 -10.23 -7.53 -17.86
CA PHE A 58 -11.10 -8.63 -17.48
C PHE A 58 -12.00 -8.24 -16.31
N ASN A 59 -13.19 -8.83 -16.26
CA ASN A 59 -14.11 -8.65 -15.15
C ASN A 59 -13.63 -9.44 -13.91
N ALA A 60 -13.61 -8.77 -12.76
CA ALA A 60 -13.18 -9.29 -11.47
C ALA A 60 -14.30 -9.38 -10.43
N ASP A 61 -15.58 -9.16 -10.80
CA ASP A 61 -16.72 -9.26 -9.88
C ASP A 61 -16.82 -10.66 -9.23
N THR A 62 -16.29 -11.68 -9.91
CA THR A 62 -16.31 -13.07 -9.47
C THR A 62 -14.99 -13.55 -8.87
N LEU A 63 -14.04 -12.65 -8.61
CA LEU A 63 -12.72 -13.01 -8.09
C LEU A 63 -12.57 -12.51 -6.65
N TRP A 64 -13.58 -12.74 -5.82
CA TRP A 64 -13.48 -12.45 -4.39
C TRP A 64 -12.58 -13.48 -3.70
N PRO A 65 -11.92 -13.11 -2.58
CA PRO A 65 -10.99 -14.00 -1.91
C PRO A 65 -11.68 -15.26 -1.40
N LEU A 66 -10.99 -16.41 -1.49
CA LEU A 66 -11.46 -17.74 -1.01
C LEU A 66 -12.68 -18.30 -1.75
N ARG A 67 -13.01 -17.76 -2.93
CA ARG A 67 -14.16 -18.24 -3.73
C ARG A 67 -14.10 -19.75 -4.00
N ASP A 68 -12.93 -20.24 -4.36
CA ASP A 68 -12.73 -21.66 -4.70
C ASP A 68 -12.39 -22.51 -3.46
N LYS A 69 -12.55 -21.94 -2.25
CA LYS A 69 -12.35 -22.59 -0.95
C LYS A 69 -10.98 -23.26 -0.78
N GLU A 70 -9.98 -22.74 -1.48
CA GLU A 70 -8.60 -23.17 -1.36
C GLU A 70 -7.68 -21.97 -1.59
N LEU A 71 -6.63 -21.89 -0.79
CA LEU A 71 -5.53 -20.96 -1.01
C LEU A 71 -4.49 -21.67 -1.89
N TYR A 72 -4.64 -21.53 -3.20
CA TYR A 72 -3.70 -22.08 -4.18
C TYR A 72 -2.42 -21.22 -4.29
N PHE A 73 -1.35 -21.85 -4.79
CA PHE A 73 -0.08 -21.20 -5.19
C PHE A 73 0.67 -20.48 -4.07
N LEU A 74 0.68 -21.02 -2.86
CA LEU A 74 1.37 -20.42 -1.72
C LEU A 74 2.89 -20.33 -1.97
N ASN A 75 3.48 -19.19 -1.60
CA ASN A 75 4.93 -19.06 -1.59
C ASN A 75 5.51 -19.84 -0.39
N PRO A 76 6.34 -20.89 -0.59
CA PRO A 76 6.86 -21.68 0.51
C PRO A 76 7.80 -20.89 1.43
N SER A 77 8.43 -19.82 0.92
CA SER A 77 9.32 -18.96 1.70
C SER A 77 8.58 -18.00 2.64
N THR A 78 7.25 -17.89 2.56
CA THR A 78 6.52 -17.02 3.46
C THR A 78 5.03 -17.37 3.68
N PRO A 79 4.52 -17.25 4.92
CA PRO A 79 3.08 -17.36 5.20
C PRO A 79 2.25 -16.15 4.75
N GLN A 80 2.87 -15.05 4.31
CA GLN A 80 2.13 -13.85 3.95
C GLN A 80 1.67 -13.90 2.50
N GLU A 81 0.35 -13.95 2.30
CA GLU A 81 -0.26 -13.91 0.98
C GLU A 81 -1.15 -12.68 0.76
N ASN A 82 -1.34 -12.32 -0.50
CA ASN A 82 -2.19 -11.21 -0.88
C ASN A 82 -3.66 -11.64 -0.92
N GLY A 83 -4.54 -10.87 -0.25
CA GLY A 83 -6.00 -11.08 -0.25
C GLY A 83 -6.66 -11.15 -1.63
N PHE A 84 -6.04 -10.59 -2.67
CA PHE A 84 -6.58 -10.56 -4.03
C PHE A 84 -5.75 -11.43 -4.98
N ARG A 85 -5.26 -12.58 -4.50
CA ARG A 85 -4.38 -13.48 -5.24
C ARG A 85 -5.00 -13.92 -6.57
N GLU A 86 -6.30 -14.17 -6.60
CA GLU A 86 -7.05 -14.60 -7.79
C GLU A 86 -7.03 -13.53 -8.90
N ILE A 87 -7.17 -12.25 -8.54
CA ILE A 87 -7.05 -11.13 -9.49
C ILE A 87 -5.62 -11.05 -10.03
N LYS A 88 -4.62 -11.19 -9.16
CA LYS A 88 -3.21 -11.15 -9.55
C LYS A 88 -2.85 -12.32 -10.47
N GLN A 89 -3.23 -13.54 -10.12
CA GLN A 89 -2.99 -14.74 -10.94
C GLN A 89 -3.63 -14.61 -12.33
N LYS A 90 -4.87 -14.13 -12.40
CA LYS A 90 -5.52 -13.87 -13.70
C LYS A 90 -4.82 -12.77 -14.50
N THR A 91 -4.32 -11.73 -13.83
CA THR A 91 -3.50 -10.68 -14.45
C THR A 91 -2.23 -11.26 -15.06
N TYR A 92 -1.51 -12.11 -14.30
CA TYR A 92 -0.26 -12.73 -14.75
C TYR A 92 -0.51 -13.70 -15.91
N SER A 93 -1.52 -14.55 -15.79
CA SER A 93 -1.92 -15.47 -16.87
C SER A 93 -2.24 -14.71 -18.18
N LEU A 94 -3.03 -13.64 -18.11
CA LEU A 94 -3.37 -12.83 -19.29
C LEU A 94 -2.15 -12.10 -19.88
N CYS A 95 -1.24 -11.60 -19.05
CA CYS A 95 0.03 -11.03 -19.52
C CYS A 95 0.82 -12.04 -20.35
N SER A 96 0.97 -13.27 -19.82
CA SER A 96 1.73 -14.34 -20.47
C SER A 96 1.07 -14.82 -21.77
N GLN A 97 -0.25 -15.03 -21.75
CA GLN A 97 -1.05 -15.40 -22.94
C GLN A 97 -0.99 -14.35 -24.05
N ASN A 98 -0.85 -13.07 -23.69
CA ASN A 98 -0.68 -11.99 -24.66
C ASN A 98 0.80 -11.79 -25.09
N GLY A 99 1.70 -12.70 -24.71
CA GLY A 99 3.12 -12.66 -25.08
C GLY A 99 3.91 -11.55 -24.37
N SER A 100 3.45 -11.09 -23.21
CA SER A 100 4.19 -10.12 -22.38
C SER A 100 5.11 -10.87 -21.44
N ARG A 101 6.37 -10.44 -21.35
CA ARG A 101 7.38 -11.02 -20.44
C ARG A 101 7.77 -10.09 -19.29
N LEU A 102 7.54 -8.79 -19.45
CA LEU A 102 7.87 -7.77 -18.45
C LEU A 102 6.59 -7.09 -17.99
N LEU A 103 6.39 -7.01 -16.68
CA LEU A 103 5.29 -6.31 -16.05
C LEU A 103 5.80 -5.16 -15.17
N PHE A 104 5.53 -3.93 -15.61
CA PHE A 104 5.74 -2.75 -14.77
C PHE A 104 4.63 -2.61 -13.73
N ASN A 105 5.00 -2.30 -12.49
CA ASN A 105 4.06 -1.93 -11.43
C ASN A 105 4.45 -0.59 -10.76
N GLY A 106 3.46 0.08 -10.18
CA GLY A 106 3.67 1.29 -9.37
C GLY A 106 3.92 1.00 -7.89
N TRP A 107 4.26 -0.25 -7.54
CA TRP A 107 4.52 -0.62 -6.16
C TRP A 107 5.74 0.14 -5.63
N TYR A 108 5.85 0.26 -4.30
CA TYR A 108 6.89 1.02 -3.59
C TYR A 108 6.78 2.56 -3.65
N SER A 109 6.04 3.14 -4.60
CA SER A 109 5.87 4.61 -4.69
C SER A 109 5.34 5.23 -3.39
N ASP A 110 4.36 4.59 -2.75
CA ASP A 110 3.80 5.07 -1.49
C ASP A 110 4.83 5.16 -0.37
N CYS A 111 5.90 4.36 -0.44
CA CYS A 111 6.92 4.36 0.59
C CYS A 111 7.64 5.71 0.70
N TYR A 112 7.73 6.45 -0.40
CA TYR A 112 8.40 7.75 -0.48
C TYR A 112 7.70 8.86 0.30
N TYR A 113 6.39 8.72 0.52
CA TYR A 113 5.57 9.78 1.10
C TYR A 113 5.35 9.60 2.60
N ALA A 114 5.91 8.54 3.20
CA ALA A 114 5.95 8.42 4.65
C ALA A 114 6.63 9.64 5.27
N GLY A 115 6.07 10.16 6.36
CA GLY A 115 6.62 11.35 7.01
C GLY A 115 6.26 12.68 6.31
N TYR A 116 5.32 12.70 5.37
CA TYR A 116 4.82 13.97 4.79
C TYR A 116 4.29 14.92 5.87
N ASP A 117 3.78 14.38 6.98
CA ASP A 117 3.27 15.08 8.16
C ASP A 117 4.33 15.89 8.94
N TYR A 118 5.62 15.77 8.62
CA TYR A 118 6.70 16.64 9.14
C TYR A 118 6.88 17.94 8.34
N TRP A 119 6.05 18.20 7.31
CA TRP A 119 6.21 19.35 6.42
C TRP A 119 6.36 20.69 7.16
N LEU A 120 5.62 20.89 8.24
CA LEU A 120 5.62 22.14 8.99
C LEU A 120 6.87 22.30 9.87
N SER A 121 7.37 21.22 10.47
CA SER A 121 8.65 21.23 11.21
C SER A 121 9.83 21.43 10.26
N ASP A 122 9.80 20.84 9.07
CA ASP A 122 10.87 20.99 8.08
C ASP A 122 10.93 22.42 7.51
N LEU A 123 9.78 23.13 7.42
CA LEU A 123 9.79 24.56 7.07
C LEU A 123 10.55 25.40 8.10
N LEU A 124 10.46 25.07 9.40
CA LEU A 124 11.21 25.76 10.44
C LEU A 124 12.70 25.40 10.40
N LYS A 125 13.02 24.11 10.27
CA LYS A 125 14.41 23.63 10.16
C LYS A 125 15.16 24.29 8.99
N ASP A 126 14.48 24.46 7.86
CA ASP A 126 15.05 25.08 6.67
C ASP A 126 14.90 26.62 6.64
N CYS A 127 14.54 27.25 7.77
CA CYS A 127 14.37 28.70 7.92
C CYS A 127 13.37 29.34 6.91
N LYS A 128 12.34 28.60 6.47
CA LYS A 128 11.33 29.05 5.48
C LYS A 128 10.15 29.79 6.14
N PHE A 129 10.45 30.81 6.94
CA PHE A 129 9.47 31.50 7.79
C PHE A 129 8.29 32.14 7.03
N LYS A 130 8.52 32.71 5.84
CA LYS A 130 7.45 33.28 5.01
C LYS A 130 6.41 32.23 4.62
N ARG A 131 6.87 31.06 4.18
CA ARG A 131 6.00 29.94 3.81
C ARG A 131 5.34 29.33 5.04
N PHE A 132 6.08 29.16 6.13
CA PHE A 132 5.53 28.72 7.41
C PHE A 132 4.34 29.59 7.85
N GLY A 133 4.49 30.92 7.86
CA GLY A 133 3.40 31.83 8.20
C GLY A 133 2.20 31.74 7.24
N SER A 134 2.43 31.59 5.94
CA SER A 134 1.37 31.34 4.95
C SER A 134 0.61 30.05 5.24
N ASP A 135 1.32 28.96 5.52
CA ASP A 135 0.72 27.65 5.65
C ASP A 135 0.01 27.48 7.01
N ILE A 136 0.46 28.17 8.06
CA ILE A 136 -0.27 28.31 9.32
C ILE A 136 -1.58 29.09 9.11
N LYS A 137 -1.54 30.23 8.42
CA LYS A 137 -2.76 31.00 8.10
C LYS A 137 -3.76 30.16 7.31
N TRP A 138 -3.28 29.37 6.36
CA TRP A 138 -4.11 28.41 5.64
C TRP A 138 -4.71 27.36 6.57
N LEU A 139 -3.91 26.75 7.47
CA LEU A 139 -4.40 25.74 8.40
C LEU A 139 -5.50 26.28 9.33
N ILE A 140 -5.32 27.51 9.85
CA ILE A 140 -6.30 28.22 10.68
C ILE A 140 -7.59 28.45 9.91
N LYS A 141 -7.47 28.85 8.64
CA LYS A 141 -8.64 29.12 7.79
C LYS A 141 -9.46 27.85 7.52
N GLU A 142 -8.82 26.72 7.28
CA GLU A 142 -9.50 25.46 6.94
C GLU A 142 -10.07 24.74 8.16
N ASN A 143 -9.33 24.70 9.27
CA ASN A 143 -9.65 23.84 10.42
C ASN A 143 -10.04 24.62 11.69
N GLY A 144 -9.91 25.95 11.68
CA GLY A 144 -10.08 26.78 12.88
C GLY A 144 -8.88 26.77 13.83
N LEU A 145 -8.91 27.64 14.84
CA LEU A 145 -7.82 27.81 15.81
C LEU A 145 -7.68 26.64 16.79
N THR A 146 -8.79 26.00 17.16
CA THR A 146 -8.82 24.91 18.13
C THR A 146 -8.20 23.62 17.59
N GLU A 147 -8.31 23.37 16.28
CA GLU A 147 -7.74 22.17 15.64
C GLU A 147 -6.24 22.29 15.35
N LEU A 148 -5.62 23.47 15.47
CA LEU A 148 -4.16 23.61 15.37
C LEU A 148 -3.44 22.73 16.39
N TYR A 149 -3.91 22.72 17.64
CA TYR A 149 -3.27 21.95 18.72
C TYR A 149 -3.52 20.44 18.63
N THR A 150 -4.55 20.02 17.88
CA THR A 150 -4.85 18.61 17.63
C THR A 150 -4.20 18.09 16.35
N ASN A 151 -3.82 18.98 15.42
CA ASN A 151 -3.22 18.59 14.15
C ASN A 151 -1.83 17.96 14.32
N GLN A 152 -1.60 16.81 13.68
CA GLN A 152 -0.35 16.06 13.81
C GLN A 152 0.92 16.85 13.44
N PRO A 153 0.97 17.65 12.35
CA PRO A 153 2.15 18.43 11.99
C PRO A 153 2.51 19.47 13.05
N PHE A 154 1.50 20.10 13.69
CA PHE A 154 1.73 21.11 14.74
C PHE A 154 2.21 20.47 16.05
N ARG A 155 1.62 19.33 16.45
CA ARG A 155 2.12 18.53 17.59
C ARG A 155 3.58 18.10 17.42
N LYS A 156 4.01 17.83 16.19
CA LYS A 156 5.41 17.49 15.89
C LYS A 156 6.37 18.67 16.04
N ILE A 157 5.91 19.91 15.89
CA ILE A 157 6.72 21.10 16.25
C ILE A 157 7.00 21.08 17.76
N PHE A 158 5.99 20.82 18.59
CA PHE A 158 6.21 20.73 20.03
C PHE A 158 7.10 19.54 20.43
N LYS A 159 7.01 18.39 19.73
CA LYS A 159 7.98 17.29 19.93
C LYS A 159 9.40 17.64 19.43
N PHE A 160 9.52 18.51 18.42
CA PHE A 160 10.82 19.03 17.97
C PHE A 160 11.41 20.03 18.98
N LEU A 161 10.56 20.84 19.63
CA LEU A 161 10.98 21.86 20.61
C LEU A 161 11.12 21.31 22.04
N ARG A 162 10.39 20.26 22.42
CA ARG A 162 10.58 19.52 23.69
C ARG A 162 11.49 18.32 23.46
N PHE A 163 12.64 18.28 24.13
CA PHE A 163 13.48 17.09 24.36
C PHE A 163 12.80 15.97 25.18
N LEU A 164 11.47 15.90 25.21
CA LEU A 164 10.75 14.93 26.00
C LEU A 164 10.42 13.71 25.14
N LYS A 165 11.22 12.65 25.34
CA LYS A 165 10.87 11.27 24.97
C LYS A 165 9.62 10.86 25.75
N LEU A 166 8.44 11.29 25.30
CA LEU A 166 7.19 10.69 25.72
C LEU A 166 7.20 9.25 25.20
N LYS A 167 7.45 8.29 26.10
CA LYS A 167 7.12 6.88 25.86
C LYS A 167 5.60 6.82 25.77
N GLU A 168 5.05 7.12 24.59
CA GLU A 168 3.70 6.67 24.25
C GLU A 168 3.73 5.15 24.34
N ASN A 169 2.80 4.56 25.10
CA ASN A 169 2.69 3.11 25.15
C ASN A 169 2.00 2.66 23.85
N ILE A 170 2.78 2.55 22.78
CA ILE A 170 2.32 2.24 21.41
C ILE A 170 1.63 0.85 21.35
N TYR A 171 1.72 0.06 22.41
CA TYR A 171 1.23 -1.32 22.49
C TYR A 171 -0.25 -1.43 22.90
N ASP A 172 -0.79 -0.44 23.63
CA ASP A 172 -2.18 -0.47 24.12
C ASP A 172 -3.22 -0.32 22.99
N GLN A 173 -2.79 0.05 21.78
CA GLN A 173 -3.63 0.09 20.57
C GLN A 173 -3.65 -1.23 19.79
N TYR A 174 -2.94 -2.26 20.25
CA TYR A 174 -2.82 -3.56 19.57
C TYR A 174 -3.36 -4.71 20.42
N ASP A 175 -4.56 -4.57 20.98
CA ASP A 175 -5.24 -5.61 21.78
C ASP A 175 -5.47 -6.93 21.03
N TRP A 176 -5.42 -6.88 19.70
CA TRP A 176 -5.53 -8.05 18.82
C TRP A 176 -4.22 -8.84 18.68
N LEU A 177 -3.08 -8.33 19.16
CA LEU A 177 -1.81 -9.06 19.20
C LEU A 177 -1.67 -9.85 20.51
N SER A 178 -1.01 -11.00 20.43
CA SER A 178 -0.57 -11.72 21.64
C SER A 178 0.57 -11.00 22.34
N GLU A 179 0.81 -11.32 23.61
CA GLU A 179 1.96 -10.80 24.37
C GLU A 179 3.31 -11.18 23.72
N TYR A 180 3.38 -12.37 23.10
CA TYR A 180 4.53 -12.77 22.30
C TYR A 180 4.77 -11.80 21.13
N SER A 181 3.76 -11.50 20.33
CA SER A 181 3.92 -10.56 19.20
C SER A 181 4.24 -9.14 19.67
N LYS A 182 3.65 -8.69 20.80
CA LYS A 182 3.97 -7.39 21.39
C LYS A 182 5.44 -7.29 21.81
N SER A 183 6.01 -8.37 22.37
CA SER A 183 7.43 -8.37 22.75
C SER A 183 8.36 -8.28 21.54
N GLN A 184 8.02 -8.95 20.43
CA GLN A 184 8.78 -8.87 19.18
C GLN A 184 8.69 -7.48 18.51
N LEU A 185 7.55 -6.80 18.65
CA LEU A 185 7.42 -5.41 18.17
C LEU A 185 8.38 -4.46 18.89
N TYR A 186 8.64 -4.67 20.18
CA TYR A 186 9.55 -3.83 20.95
C TYR A 186 10.97 -3.83 20.39
N GLU A 187 11.49 -5.01 20.02
CA GLU A 187 12.80 -5.14 19.37
C GLU A 187 12.84 -4.44 18.01
N SER A 188 11.75 -4.50 17.24
CA SER A 188 11.63 -3.82 15.94
C SER A 188 11.57 -2.28 16.04
N LEU A 189 11.19 -1.73 17.20
CA LEU A 189 11.23 -0.28 17.43
C LEU A 189 12.64 0.21 17.79
N ILE A 190 13.46 -0.63 18.42
CA ILE A 190 14.85 -0.30 18.76
C ILE A 190 15.70 -0.16 17.49
N SER A 191 15.48 -1.01 16.48
CA SER A 191 16.13 -0.89 15.17
C SER A 191 15.72 0.35 14.36
N GLN A 192 14.76 1.15 14.85
CA GLN A 192 14.45 2.44 14.25
C GLN A 192 15.53 3.51 14.54
N GLU A 193 16.34 3.32 15.58
CA GLU A 193 17.41 4.26 15.93
C GLU A 193 18.47 4.35 14.82
N ASP A 194 18.68 3.26 14.08
CA ASP A 194 19.58 3.20 12.92
C ASP A 194 19.18 4.20 11.82
N TYR A 195 17.94 4.67 11.77
CA TYR A 195 17.47 5.59 10.73
C TYR A 195 17.52 7.06 11.16
N ASN A 196 17.98 7.36 12.39
CA ASN A 196 17.98 8.72 12.93
C ASN A 196 18.94 9.69 12.20
N TYR A 197 19.93 9.17 11.47
CA TYR A 197 20.82 9.99 10.65
C TYR A 197 20.16 10.54 9.39
N PHE A 198 19.02 9.98 8.95
CA PHE A 198 18.30 10.50 7.80
C PHE A 198 17.51 11.77 8.16
N PRO A 199 17.35 12.72 7.21
CA PRO A 199 16.53 13.92 7.43
C PRO A 199 15.10 13.61 7.90
N ASN A 200 14.56 12.47 7.46
CA ASN A 200 13.28 11.95 7.90
C ASN A 200 13.39 10.44 8.23
N PRO A 201 13.59 10.09 9.52
CA PRO A 201 13.77 8.69 9.94
C PRO A 201 12.57 7.80 9.62
N LYS A 202 11.34 8.31 9.74
CA LYS A 202 10.11 7.56 9.41
C LYS A 202 10.08 7.19 7.92
N ARG A 203 10.48 8.10 7.04
CA ARG A 203 10.58 7.82 5.61
C ARG A 203 11.66 6.80 5.32
N ALA A 204 12.84 6.97 5.91
CA ALA A 204 13.96 6.06 5.71
C ALA A 204 13.62 4.64 6.18
N LEU A 205 13.05 4.49 7.38
CA LEU A 205 12.54 3.22 7.87
C LEU A 205 11.55 2.59 6.88
N ASN A 206 10.58 3.35 6.38
CA ASN A 206 9.56 2.81 5.48
C ASN A 206 10.11 2.40 4.10
N MET A 207 11.18 3.06 3.63
CA MET A 207 11.83 2.75 2.35
C MET A 207 12.86 1.62 2.47
N LEU A 208 13.66 1.62 3.54
CA LEU A 208 14.84 0.78 3.68
C LEU A 208 14.66 -0.43 4.62
N SER A 209 13.60 -0.46 5.43
CA SER A 209 13.29 -1.64 6.25
C SER A 209 12.82 -2.82 5.39
N THR A 210 12.92 -4.01 5.96
CA THR A 210 12.46 -5.29 5.39
C THR A 210 11.01 -5.24 4.90
N THR A 211 10.14 -4.47 5.57
CA THR A 211 8.74 -4.25 5.17
C THR A 211 8.62 -3.69 3.75
N GLY A 212 9.51 -2.76 3.38
CA GLY A 212 9.56 -2.16 2.05
C GLY A 212 10.11 -3.10 0.97
N PHE A 213 10.77 -4.19 1.33
CA PHE A 213 11.33 -5.17 0.39
C PHE A 213 10.45 -6.39 0.19
N PHE A 214 9.83 -6.84 1.27
CA PHE A 214 9.14 -8.12 1.35
C PHE A 214 8.03 -8.27 0.30
N GLY A 215 7.25 -7.21 0.08
CA GLY A 215 6.11 -7.25 -0.85
C GLY A 215 6.46 -7.53 -2.32
N ALA A 216 7.66 -7.14 -2.80
CA ALA A 216 8.08 -7.52 -4.15
C ALA A 216 8.66 -8.92 -4.18
N SER A 217 9.46 -9.29 -3.18
CA SER A 217 10.06 -10.63 -3.10
C SER A 217 9.00 -11.72 -3.11
N SER A 218 7.94 -11.55 -2.32
CA SER A 218 6.82 -12.50 -2.30
C SER A 218 6.10 -12.57 -3.64
N GLU A 219 5.92 -11.45 -4.35
CA GLU A 219 5.26 -11.40 -5.66
C GLU A 219 6.09 -11.98 -6.81
N HIS A 220 7.43 -11.92 -6.75
CA HIS A 220 8.29 -12.51 -7.78
C HIS A 220 8.04 -14.01 -7.94
N PHE A 221 7.84 -14.76 -6.84
CA PHE A 221 7.49 -16.19 -6.89
C PHE A 221 6.27 -16.45 -7.78
N HIS A 222 5.20 -15.67 -7.56
CA HIS A 222 3.94 -15.82 -8.29
C HIS A 222 4.08 -15.44 -9.77
N LEU A 223 4.86 -14.40 -10.08
CA LEU A 223 5.10 -13.95 -11.45
C LEU A 223 5.96 -14.93 -12.25
N SER A 224 6.98 -15.52 -11.62
CA SER A 224 7.84 -16.53 -12.24
C SER A 224 7.05 -17.76 -12.70
N ASN A 225 6.02 -18.17 -11.96
CA ASN A 225 5.12 -19.26 -12.37
C ASN A 225 4.37 -18.98 -13.68
N HIS A 226 4.33 -17.73 -14.15
CA HIS A 226 3.73 -17.32 -15.42
C HIS A 226 4.77 -16.89 -16.47
N SER A 227 6.07 -17.10 -16.20
CA SER A 227 7.18 -16.59 -17.04
C SER A 227 7.12 -15.08 -17.25
N ILE A 228 6.84 -14.34 -16.16
CA ILE A 228 6.80 -12.88 -16.15
C ILE A 228 7.84 -12.34 -15.17
N GLU A 229 8.60 -11.36 -15.62
CA GLU A 229 9.47 -10.55 -14.78
C GLU A 229 8.74 -9.30 -14.29
N LEU A 230 8.96 -8.96 -13.03
CA LEU A 230 8.41 -7.77 -12.40
C LEU A 230 9.46 -6.66 -12.37
N ASP A 231 9.10 -5.50 -12.92
CA ASP A 231 9.88 -4.28 -12.79
C ASP A 231 9.11 -3.26 -11.94
N CYS A 232 9.79 -2.75 -10.92
CA CYS A 232 9.29 -1.74 -9.99
C CYS A 232 10.17 -0.48 -10.14
N PRO A 233 9.90 0.44 -11.10
CA PRO A 233 10.76 1.60 -11.34
C PRO A 233 10.96 2.50 -10.11
N TYR A 234 9.98 2.50 -9.21
CA TYR A 234 10.06 3.17 -7.91
C TYR A 234 11.09 2.57 -6.95
N ARG A 235 11.74 1.45 -7.28
CA ARG A 235 12.87 0.92 -6.51
C ARG A 235 14.22 1.31 -7.08
N ASP A 236 14.28 2.14 -8.11
CA ASP A 236 15.54 2.67 -8.60
C ASP A 236 16.29 3.36 -7.45
N ILE A 237 17.56 2.99 -7.28
CA ILE A 237 18.39 3.47 -6.17
C ILE A 237 18.56 4.98 -6.21
N ARG A 238 18.62 5.59 -7.40
CA ARG A 238 18.79 7.04 -7.56
C ARG A 238 17.52 7.77 -7.16
N LEU A 239 16.36 7.23 -7.52
CA LEU A 239 15.07 7.81 -7.12
C LEU A 239 14.85 7.66 -5.62
N THR A 240 15.22 6.51 -5.04
CA THR A 240 15.20 6.26 -3.60
C THR A 240 16.11 7.25 -2.86
N GLN A 241 17.37 7.41 -3.29
CA GLN A 241 18.32 8.36 -2.71
C GLN A 241 17.82 9.81 -2.81
N PHE A 242 17.26 10.20 -3.95
CA PHE A 242 16.65 11.52 -4.11
C PHE A 242 15.52 11.70 -3.10
N MET A 243 14.57 10.77 -3.04
CA MET A 243 13.41 10.88 -2.15
C MET A 243 13.78 10.85 -0.67
N LEU A 244 14.84 10.14 -0.27
CA LEU A 244 15.36 10.16 1.12
C LEU A 244 15.84 11.55 1.56
N ASN A 245 16.26 12.40 0.62
CA ASN A 245 16.78 13.74 0.90
C ASN A 245 15.75 14.86 0.70
N ILE A 246 14.55 14.56 0.19
CA ILE A 246 13.54 15.59 -0.07
C ILE A 246 12.93 16.11 1.24
N PRO A 247 12.85 17.43 1.48
CA PRO A 247 12.13 17.97 2.64
C PRO A 247 10.63 17.65 2.60
N SER A 248 10.00 17.38 3.75
CA SER A 248 8.59 16.95 3.78
C SER A 248 7.61 17.99 3.22
N TYR A 249 7.94 19.28 3.23
CA TYR A 249 7.12 20.33 2.61
C TYR A 249 7.11 20.31 1.07
N GLN A 250 7.90 19.45 0.44
CA GLN A 250 7.77 19.15 -1.00
C GLN A 250 6.79 17.99 -1.25
N LEU A 251 6.52 17.16 -0.23
CA LEU A 251 5.59 16.04 -0.33
C LEU A 251 4.13 16.49 -0.12
N PHE A 252 3.93 17.60 0.58
CA PHE A 252 2.63 18.16 0.90
C PHE A 252 2.57 19.66 0.60
N ASN A 253 1.44 20.12 0.04
CA ASN A 253 1.15 21.53 -0.10
C ASN A 253 -0.36 21.79 0.01
N LYS A 254 -0.80 22.50 1.06
CA LYS A 254 -2.19 22.97 1.26
C LYS A 254 -3.26 21.93 0.91
N GLY A 255 -3.19 20.76 1.55
CA GLY A 255 -4.14 19.66 1.35
C GLY A 255 -3.78 18.71 0.21
N THR A 256 -2.83 19.06 -0.64
CA THR A 256 -2.36 18.20 -1.72
C THR A 256 -1.20 17.32 -1.26
N ILE A 257 -1.44 16.01 -1.15
CA ILE A 257 -0.38 15.00 -0.95
C ILE A 257 0.32 14.65 -2.26
N LYS A 258 1.50 14.01 -2.14
CA LYS A 258 2.38 13.65 -3.26
C LYS A 258 2.69 14.84 -4.18
N TYR A 259 2.81 16.04 -3.59
CA TYR A 259 2.85 17.31 -4.31
C TYR A 259 4.00 17.38 -5.33
N ILE A 260 5.22 16.98 -4.95
CA ILE A 260 6.38 16.91 -5.85
C ILE A 260 6.10 16.02 -7.07
N ALA A 261 5.48 14.85 -6.89
CA ALA A 261 5.18 13.95 -7.99
C ALA A 261 4.06 14.47 -8.88
N LYS A 262 2.99 15.06 -8.31
CA LYS A 262 1.94 15.71 -9.08
C LYS A 262 2.49 16.86 -9.95
N ASN A 263 3.46 17.61 -9.45
CA ASN A 263 4.13 18.65 -10.24
C ASN A 263 5.05 18.08 -11.30
N ALA A 264 5.85 17.06 -10.98
CA ALA A 264 6.75 16.41 -11.92
C ALA A 264 5.99 15.75 -13.09
N MET A 265 4.80 15.21 -12.81
CA MET A 265 3.93 14.54 -13.78
C MET A 265 2.94 15.49 -14.47
N ARG A 266 3.04 16.80 -14.24
CA ARG A 266 2.18 17.79 -14.90
C ARG A 266 2.41 17.70 -16.41
N ASN A 267 1.33 17.71 -17.18
CA ASN A 267 1.30 17.55 -18.64
C ASN A 267 1.73 16.16 -19.15
N LEU A 268 2.14 15.24 -18.26
CA LEU A 268 2.41 13.84 -18.58
C LEU A 268 1.28 12.91 -18.14
N LEU A 269 0.34 13.39 -17.32
CA LEU A 269 -0.81 12.61 -16.89
C LEU A 269 -2.11 13.39 -17.12
N PRO A 270 -3.23 12.68 -17.33
CA PRO A 270 -4.55 13.29 -17.37
C PRO A 270 -4.83 14.11 -16.09
N PRO A 271 -5.43 15.31 -16.20
CA PRO A 271 -5.76 16.15 -15.05
C PRO A 271 -6.59 15.44 -13.97
N GLU A 272 -7.46 14.52 -14.36
CA GLU A 272 -8.31 13.72 -13.48
C GLU A 272 -7.47 12.85 -12.53
N ILE A 273 -6.35 12.30 -13.00
CA ILE A 273 -5.44 11.49 -12.20
C ILE A 273 -4.63 12.37 -11.24
N LEU A 274 -4.19 13.54 -11.70
CA LEU A 274 -3.45 14.49 -10.86
C LEU A 274 -4.32 15.07 -9.73
N LYS A 275 -5.61 15.27 -9.98
CA LYS A 275 -6.58 15.78 -8.99
C LYS A 275 -7.04 14.72 -7.99
N ARG A 276 -6.87 13.43 -8.29
CA ARG A 276 -7.24 12.33 -7.41
C ARG A 276 -6.44 12.37 -6.10
N ASN A 277 -7.14 12.27 -4.99
CA ASN A 277 -6.57 12.30 -3.64
C ASN A 277 -6.75 10.99 -2.87
N SER A 278 -7.64 10.11 -3.34
CA SER A 278 -7.93 8.83 -2.71
C SER A 278 -7.83 7.69 -3.73
N PRO A 279 -7.16 6.58 -3.41
CA PRO A 279 -7.19 5.39 -4.24
C PRO A 279 -8.56 4.71 -4.15
N THR A 280 -8.93 3.94 -5.17
CA THR A 280 -10.08 3.04 -5.09
C THR A 280 -9.67 1.85 -4.23
N LEU A 281 -10.54 1.48 -3.30
CA LEU A 281 -10.31 0.36 -2.40
C LEU A 281 -11.09 -0.85 -2.90
N LEU A 282 -10.44 -2.02 -2.91
CA LEU A 282 -11.07 -3.31 -3.19
C LEU A 282 -11.80 -3.89 -1.96
N THR A 283 -12.03 -3.08 -0.92
CA THR A 283 -12.73 -3.47 0.31
C THR A 283 -14.11 -4.08 0.06
N PRO A 284 -14.96 -3.58 -0.87
CA PRO A 284 -16.23 -4.22 -1.18
C PRO A 284 -16.08 -5.66 -1.68
N LEU A 285 -15.08 -5.93 -2.54
CA LEU A 285 -14.77 -7.27 -3.03
C LEU A 285 -14.24 -8.17 -1.91
N TYR A 286 -13.35 -7.64 -1.07
CA TYR A 286 -12.82 -8.36 0.09
C TYR A 286 -13.92 -8.77 1.06
N ASN A 287 -14.83 -7.84 1.38
CA ASN A 287 -15.97 -8.09 2.24
C ASN A 287 -16.98 -9.06 1.63
N LEU A 288 -17.11 -9.09 0.29
CA LEU A 288 -17.95 -10.07 -0.39
C LEU A 288 -17.48 -11.51 -0.12
N GLY A 289 -16.17 -11.74 -0.14
CA GLY A 289 -15.59 -13.03 0.23
C GLY A 289 -15.68 -13.27 1.73
N LEU A 290 -14.88 -12.54 2.52
CA LEU A 290 -14.64 -12.89 3.92
C LEU A 290 -15.84 -12.66 4.84
N ASN A 291 -16.64 -11.63 4.59
CA ASN A 291 -17.70 -11.21 5.54
C ASN A 291 -19.10 -11.64 5.10
N LYS A 292 -19.25 -12.17 3.88
CA LYS A 292 -20.57 -12.53 3.33
C LYS A 292 -20.63 -13.96 2.84
N ARG A 293 -19.74 -14.39 1.95
CA ARG A 293 -19.85 -15.68 1.25
C ARG A 293 -19.12 -16.81 1.97
N GLU A 294 -17.91 -16.56 2.43
CA GLU A 294 -16.97 -17.63 2.85
C GLU A 294 -16.79 -17.70 4.37
N VAL A 295 -17.67 -17.08 5.16
CA VAL A 295 -17.57 -16.97 6.63
C VAL A 295 -17.45 -18.34 7.29
N GLU A 296 -18.24 -19.31 6.86
CA GLU A 296 -18.23 -20.64 7.48
C GLU A 296 -16.95 -21.41 7.17
N TYR A 297 -16.48 -21.34 5.92
CA TYR A 297 -15.20 -21.92 5.53
C TYR A 297 -14.04 -21.31 6.32
N ILE A 298 -14.04 -19.98 6.52
CA ILE A 298 -13.04 -19.28 7.34
C ILE A 298 -13.03 -19.84 8.77
N ARG A 299 -14.20 -20.06 9.38
CA ARG A 299 -14.28 -20.68 10.72
C ARG A 299 -13.72 -22.10 10.72
N THR A 300 -14.04 -22.90 9.71
CA THR A 300 -13.50 -24.26 9.58
C THR A 300 -11.97 -24.25 9.53
N VAL A 301 -11.37 -23.39 8.70
CA VAL A 301 -9.91 -23.27 8.58
C VAL A 301 -9.27 -22.76 9.86
N LEU A 302 -9.82 -21.72 10.50
CA LEU A 302 -9.27 -21.21 11.76
C LEU A 302 -9.38 -22.21 12.91
N ASN A 303 -10.38 -23.10 12.88
CA ASN A 303 -10.54 -24.18 13.85
C ASN A 303 -9.64 -25.39 13.56
N SER A 304 -9.00 -25.49 12.39
CA SER A 304 -8.18 -26.65 12.04
C SER A 304 -6.77 -26.59 12.64
N SER A 305 -6.37 -25.45 13.21
CA SER A 305 -5.04 -25.21 13.79
C SER A 305 -5.15 -24.13 14.85
N ASP A 306 -4.46 -24.30 15.98
CA ASP A 306 -4.37 -23.27 17.04
C ASP A 306 -3.02 -22.53 17.01
N GLU A 307 -2.08 -22.91 16.13
CA GLU A 307 -0.73 -22.34 16.08
C GLU A 307 -0.72 -20.83 15.79
N TRP A 308 -1.70 -20.33 15.05
CA TRP A 308 -1.84 -18.89 14.77
C TRP A 308 -2.14 -18.06 16.04
N THR A 309 -2.75 -18.67 17.07
CA THR A 309 -3.10 -18.01 18.33
C THR A 309 -1.88 -17.60 19.15
N ARG A 310 -0.70 -18.17 18.84
CA ARG A 310 0.58 -17.69 19.39
C ARG A 310 0.85 -16.23 19.05
N TYR A 311 0.38 -15.75 17.89
CA TYR A 311 0.72 -14.44 17.37
C TYR A 311 -0.39 -13.39 17.56
N VAL A 312 -1.65 -13.81 17.61
CA VAL A 312 -2.81 -12.92 17.69
C VAL A 312 -3.84 -13.42 18.70
N ASN A 313 -4.64 -12.52 19.23
CA ASN A 313 -5.68 -12.84 20.18
C ASN A 313 -6.88 -13.51 19.49
N LYS A 314 -7.12 -14.80 19.81
CA LYS A 314 -8.22 -15.60 19.26
C LYS A 314 -9.57 -14.88 19.37
N LYS A 315 -9.90 -14.30 20.53
CA LYS A 315 -11.20 -13.64 20.75
C LYS A 315 -11.42 -12.47 19.79
N GLU A 316 -10.39 -11.65 19.57
CA GLU A 316 -10.45 -10.49 18.68
C GLU A 316 -10.61 -10.89 17.20
N VAL A 317 -9.98 -11.99 16.78
CA VAL A 317 -10.12 -12.54 15.42
C VAL A 317 -11.56 -13.03 15.18
N TYR A 318 -12.13 -13.84 16.07
CA TYR A 318 -13.51 -14.31 15.92
C TYR A 318 -14.54 -13.18 16.04
N ALA A 319 -14.31 -12.19 16.90
CA ALA A 319 -15.15 -11.00 17.01
C ALA A 319 -15.19 -10.19 15.68
N THR A 320 -14.10 -10.22 14.91
CA THR A 320 -14.03 -9.54 13.61
C THR A 320 -14.79 -10.29 12.52
N ILE A 321 -14.83 -11.61 12.59
CA ILE A 321 -15.61 -12.44 11.65
C ILE A 321 -17.11 -12.30 11.91
N SER A 322 -17.52 -12.16 13.18
CA SER A 322 -18.92 -12.02 13.57
C SER A 322 -19.47 -10.60 13.42
N ASN A 323 -18.62 -9.56 13.44
CA ASN A 323 -19.05 -8.17 13.38
C ASN A 323 -18.55 -7.46 12.10
N THR A 324 -19.47 -7.17 11.18
CA THR A 324 -19.19 -6.54 9.88
C THR A 324 -18.80 -5.06 9.98
N LYS A 325 -18.87 -4.45 11.17
CA LYS A 325 -18.52 -3.04 11.39
C LYS A 325 -17.07 -2.88 11.87
N GLY A 326 -16.20 -2.47 10.95
CA GLY A 326 -15.25 -1.38 11.25
C GLY A 326 -13.97 -1.71 12.03
N ARG A 327 -13.32 -2.85 11.81
CA ARG A 327 -11.95 -3.08 12.34
C ARG A 327 -10.95 -3.44 11.24
N GLY A 328 -10.68 -2.50 10.34
CA GLY A 328 -9.87 -2.72 9.12
C GLY A 328 -8.49 -3.35 9.36
N ARG A 329 -7.80 -3.03 10.47
CA ARG A 329 -6.52 -3.66 10.82
C ARG A 329 -6.68 -5.13 11.23
N ILE A 330 -7.72 -5.47 11.98
CA ILE A 330 -7.99 -6.84 12.42
C ILE A 330 -8.52 -7.69 11.26
N ALA A 331 -9.26 -7.10 10.32
CA ALA A 331 -9.71 -7.79 9.12
C ALA A 331 -8.54 -8.33 8.27
N LEU A 332 -7.42 -7.60 8.22
CA LEU A 332 -6.19 -8.09 7.60
C LEU A 332 -5.54 -9.20 8.43
N ALA A 333 -5.61 -9.13 9.76
CA ALA A 333 -5.09 -10.19 10.63
C ALA A 333 -5.82 -11.52 10.43
N VAL A 334 -7.14 -11.51 10.21
CA VAL A 334 -7.92 -12.72 9.84
C VAL A 334 -7.30 -13.38 8.61
N TRP A 335 -7.05 -12.61 7.54
CA TRP A 335 -6.43 -13.12 6.32
C TRP A 335 -5.02 -13.67 6.55
N GLN A 336 -4.21 -13.00 7.37
CA GLN A 336 -2.87 -13.49 7.71
C GLN A 336 -2.93 -14.81 8.50
N CYS A 337 -3.93 -15.01 9.37
CA CYS A 337 -4.12 -16.29 10.05
C CYS A 337 -4.47 -17.40 9.06
N LEU A 338 -5.39 -17.14 8.12
CA LEU A 338 -5.76 -18.10 7.08
C LEU A 338 -4.57 -18.45 6.18
N SER A 339 -3.82 -17.45 5.75
CA SER A 339 -2.61 -17.63 4.93
C SER A 339 -1.55 -18.42 5.68
N PHE A 340 -1.35 -18.14 6.96
CA PHE A 340 -0.42 -18.86 7.82
C PHE A 340 -0.81 -20.33 8.00
N ILE A 341 -2.08 -20.65 8.26
CA ILE A 341 -2.54 -22.03 8.42
C ILE A 341 -2.34 -22.81 7.11
N ALA A 342 -2.73 -22.22 5.98
CA ALA A 342 -2.57 -22.85 4.67
C ALA A 342 -1.08 -23.06 4.33
N TRP A 343 -0.24 -22.06 4.60
CA TRP A 343 1.20 -22.16 4.41
C TRP A 343 1.80 -23.24 5.31
N LEU A 344 1.45 -23.26 6.60
CA LEU A 344 1.95 -24.23 7.56
C LEU A 344 1.63 -25.67 7.15
N LYS A 345 0.41 -25.90 6.63
CA LYS A 345 0.03 -27.19 6.04
C LYS A 345 0.92 -27.50 4.84
N SER A 346 1.04 -26.56 3.90
CA SER A 346 1.82 -26.78 2.67
C SER A 346 3.29 -27.13 2.94
N VAL A 347 3.94 -26.48 3.91
CA VAL A 347 5.36 -26.73 4.22
C VAL A 347 5.59 -27.97 5.09
N ARG A 348 4.56 -28.48 5.78
CA ARG A 348 4.62 -29.74 6.53
C ARG A 348 4.37 -30.96 5.63
N ASP A 349 3.64 -30.76 4.54
CA ASP A 349 3.35 -31.79 3.54
C ASP A 349 4.53 -32.01 2.56
N PHE A 350 5.52 -31.09 2.54
CA PHE A 350 6.84 -31.26 1.90
C PHE A 350 7.78 -32.08 2.80
#